data_AF-A0A1J3K3J8-F1
#
_entry.id   AF-A0A1J3K3J8-F1
#
_cell.length_a   1.000
_cell.length_b   1.000
_cell.length_c   1.000
_cell.angle_alpha   90.00
_cell.angle_beta   90.00
_cell.angle_gamma   90.00
#
_symmetry.space_group_name_H-M   'P 1'
#
loop_
_entity.id
_entity.type
_entity.pdbx_description
1 polymer ?
#
loop_
_entity_poly.entity_id
_entity_poly.type
_entity_poly.pdbx_seq_one_letter_code
_entity_poly.pdbx_strand_id
1 'polypeptide(L)'
;IRISNRLYVHSTSMNVRTQDKVFPKLDISIQYRVKHEDSAKALFEMEDPLKQMDSYTDNIVRKAASEKSLDELFEEQSHLADRILNEAGPKMK
;
A
#
# COMPACT_ATOMS: atom_id res chain seq x y z
N ILE A 1 25.11 3.00 13.40
CA ILE A 1 24.42 3.13 12.10
C ILE A 1 23.43 4.29 12.22
N ARG A 2 23.60 5.40 11.50
CA ARG A 2 22.61 6.50 11.48
C ARG A 2 21.50 6.12 10.52
N ILE A 3 20.32 5.83 11.04
CA ILE A 3 19.13 5.60 10.22
C ILE A 3 18.56 6.99 9.91
N SER A 4 18.53 7.34 8.63
CA SER A 4 18.08 8.67 8.18
C SER A 4 16.55 8.73 8.29
N ASN A 5 16.01 9.70 9.03
CA ASN A 5 14.57 9.88 9.22
C ASN A 5 13.87 10.53 8.00
N ARG A 6 14.38 10.27 6.79
CA ARG A 6 13.91 10.86 5.54
C ARG A 6 12.57 10.22 5.16
N LEU A 7 11.74 11.00 4.47
CA LEU A 7 10.51 10.47 3.86
C LEU A 7 10.92 9.62 2.66
N TYR A 8 10.44 8.38 2.63
CA TYR A 8 10.62 7.47 1.50
C TYR A 8 9.32 7.38 0.72
N VAL A 9 9.44 7.27 -0.60
CA VAL A 9 8.31 7.06 -1.51
C VAL A 9 8.52 5.72 -2.19
N HIS A 10 7.51 4.86 -2.11
CA HIS A 10 7.45 3.58 -2.82
C HIS A 10 6.34 3.66 -3.85
N SER A 11 6.66 3.39 -5.11
CA SER A 11 5.69 3.41 -6.21
C SER A 11 5.53 2.01 -6.77
N THR A 12 4.29 1.54 -6.84
CA THR A 12 3.94 0.19 -7.30
C THR A 12 2.81 0.28 -8.32
N SER A 13 2.84 -0.59 -9.32
CA SER A 13 1.82 -0.63 -10.37
C SER A 13 1.17 -2.01 -10.40
N MET A 14 -0.16 -2.07 -10.41
CA MET A 14 -0.91 -3.33 -10.40
C MET A 14 -2.06 -3.33 -11.39
N ASN A 15 -2.34 -4.51 -11.94
CA ASN A 15 -3.53 -4.74 -12.75
C ASN A 15 -4.58 -5.44 -11.88
N VAL A 16 -5.77 -4.86 -11.84
CA VAL A 16 -6.90 -5.41 -11.10
C VAL A 16 -8.07 -5.67 -12.03
N ARG A 17 -9.00 -6.52 -11.58
CA ARG A 17 -10.24 -6.80 -12.30
C ARG A 17 -11.39 -6.21 -11.51
N THR A 18 -12.19 -5.39 -12.18
CA THR A 18 -13.38 -4.75 -11.61
C THR A 18 -14.64 -5.58 -11.84
N GLN A 19 -15.73 -5.22 -11.15
CA GLN A 19 -17.02 -5.92 -11.25
C GLN A 19 -17.59 -5.89 -12.68
N ASP A 20 -17.40 -4.77 -13.39
CA ASP A 20 -17.80 -4.54 -14.78
C ASP A 20 -16.87 -5.21 -15.80
N LYS A 21 -15.96 -6.11 -15.35
CA LYS A 21 -15.01 -6.86 -16.18
C LYS A 21 -14.01 -5.98 -16.94
N VAL A 22 -13.72 -4.80 -16.40
CA VAL A 22 -12.64 -3.95 -16.87
C VAL A 22 -11.35 -4.31 -16.12
N PHE A 23 -10.22 -4.13 -16.80
CA PHE A 23 -8.89 -4.42 -16.27
C PHE A 23 -8.05 -3.15 -16.22
N PRO A 24 -8.34 -2.21 -15.29
CA PRO A 24 -7.54 -1.01 -15.16
C PRO A 24 -6.15 -1.34 -14.60
N LYS A 25 -5.18 -0.51 -15.02
CA LYS A 25 -3.86 -0.44 -14.41
C LYS A 25 -3.87 0.69 -13.38
N LEU A 26 -3.56 0.36 -12.13
CA LEU A 26 -3.48 1.30 -11.02
C LEU A 26 -2.01 1.55 -10.67
N ASP A 27 -1.60 2.81 -10.69
CA ASP A 27 -0.30 3.26 -10.21
C ASP A 27 -0.47 3.90 -8.82
N ILE A 28 0.12 3.28 -7.80
CA ILE A 28 -0.05 3.64 -6.40
C ILE A 28 1.31 4.09 -5.85
N SER A 29 1.33 5.25 -5.20
CA SER A 29 2.52 5.77 -4.52
C SER A 29 2.26 5.90 -3.03
N ILE A 30 3.05 5.18 -2.24
CA ILE A 30 2.94 5.14 -0.78
C ILE A 30 4.13 5.90 -0.19
N GLN A 31 3.85 6.87 0.66
CA GLN A 31 4.87 7.62 1.39
C GLN A 31 4.97 7.06 2.81
N TYR A 32 6.18 6.72 3.24
CA TYR A 32 6.41 6.17 4.57
C TYR A 32 7.69 6.73 5.20
N ARG A 33 7.77 6.64 6.53
CA ARG A 33 8.95 7.02 7.31
C ARG A 33 9.13 6.00 8.43
N VAL A 34 10.34 5.48 8.57
CA VAL A 34 10.70 4.59 9.68
C VAL A 34 10.80 5.41 10.95
N LYS A 35 10.06 5.03 12.00
CA LYS A 35 10.18 5.67 13.31
C LYS A 35 11.46 5.22 14.00
N HIS A 36 12.13 6.15 14.68
CA HIS A 36 13.44 5.93 15.28
C HIS A 36 13.42 4.90 16.44
N GLU A 37 12.27 4.69 17.05
CA GLU A 37 12.00 3.76 18.15
C GLU A 37 12.01 2.29 17.70
N ASP A 38 11.62 1.99 16.45
CA ASP A 38 11.56 0.63 15.89
C ASP A 38 12.72 0.30 14.94
N SER A 39 13.66 1.22 14.76
CA SER A 39 14.74 1.10 13.78
C SER A 39 15.61 -0.16 13.92
N ALA A 40 15.80 -0.63 15.15
CA ALA A 40 16.57 -1.84 15.42
C ALA A 40 15.76 -3.10 15.06
N LYS A 41 14.46 -3.10 15.29
CA LYS A 41 13.56 -4.24 15.05
C LYS A 41 13.28 -4.43 13.55
N ALA A 42 13.04 -3.32 12.85
CA ALA A 42 12.85 -3.28 11.39
C ALA A 42 14.06 -3.80 10.60
N LEU A 43 15.27 -3.78 11.18
CA LEU A 43 16.50 -4.26 10.53
C LEU A 43 16.66 -5.79 10.65
N PHE A 44 16.03 -6.44 11.64
CA PHE A 44 16.29 -7.86 11.97
C PHE A 44 15.11 -8.80 11.70
N GLU A 45 13.85 -8.34 11.66
CA GLU A 45 12.68 -9.23 11.56
C GLU A 45 12.02 -9.34 10.16
N MET A 46 12.33 -8.46 9.20
CA MET A 46 11.61 -8.39 7.93
C MET A 46 12.48 -8.87 6.76
N GLU A 47 12.18 -10.07 6.22
CA GLU A 47 12.85 -10.58 5.01
C GLU A 47 12.73 -9.63 3.80
N ASP A 48 11.67 -8.81 3.73
CA ASP A 48 11.58 -7.63 2.84
C ASP A 48 10.34 -6.76 3.20
N PRO A 49 10.49 -5.62 3.91
CA PRO A 49 9.36 -4.77 4.32
C PRO A 49 8.62 -4.13 3.14
N LEU A 50 9.33 -3.87 2.02
CA LEU A 50 8.73 -3.29 0.83
C LEU A 50 7.81 -4.31 0.15
N LYS A 51 8.26 -5.57 0.07
CA LYS A 51 7.45 -6.66 -0.48
C LYS A 51 6.18 -6.91 0.35
N GLN A 52 6.25 -6.76 1.66
CA GLN A 52 5.07 -6.83 2.52
C GLN A 52 4.11 -5.66 2.26
N MET A 53 4.61 -4.43 2.15
CA MET A 53 3.79 -3.27 1.73
C MET A 53 3.06 -3.52 0.42
N ASP A 54 3.78 -4.03 -0.60
CA ASP A 54 3.20 -4.37 -1.89
C ASP A 54 2.09 -5.42 -1.74
N SER A 55 2.34 -6.49 -1.00
CA SER A 55 1.39 -7.58 -0.80
C SER A 55 0.13 -7.12 -0.05
N TYR A 56 0.26 -6.25 0.95
CA TYR A 56 -0.90 -5.70 1.67
C TYR A 56 -1.71 -4.76 0.78
N THR A 57 -1.04 -3.85 0.08
CA THR A 57 -1.68 -2.92 -0.86
C THR A 57 -2.44 -3.68 -1.93
N ASP A 58 -1.82 -4.70 -2.51
CA ASP A 58 -2.41 -5.54 -3.54
C ASP A 58 -3.69 -6.26 -3.07
N ASN A 59 -3.67 -6.82 -1.85
CA ASN A 59 -4.86 -7.47 -1.29
C ASN A 59 -6.02 -6.49 -1.06
N ILE A 60 -5.74 -5.29 -0.55
CA ILE A 60 -6.76 -4.27 -0.28
C ILE A 60 -7.36 -3.78 -1.60
N VAL A 61 -6.50 -3.45 -2.57
CA VAL A 61 -6.92 -2.92 -3.87
C VAL A 61 -7.66 -3.98 -4.69
N ARG A 62 -7.20 -5.24 -4.71
CA ARG A 62 -7.94 -6.33 -5.37
C ARG A 62 -9.31 -6.54 -4.78
N LYS A 63 -9.42 -6.53 -3.44
CA LYS A 63 -10.71 -6.70 -2.76
C LYS A 63 -11.66 -5.56 -3.11
N ALA A 64 -11.22 -4.32 -2.95
CA ALA A 64 -12.00 -3.14 -3.28
C ALA A 64 -12.40 -3.11 -4.77
N ALA A 65 -11.47 -3.47 -5.66
CA ALA A 65 -11.73 -3.47 -7.09
C ALA A 65 -12.75 -4.55 -7.50
N SER A 66 -12.70 -5.74 -6.89
CA SER A 66 -13.61 -6.84 -7.24
C SER A 66 -15.08 -6.56 -6.90
N GLU A 67 -15.34 -5.68 -5.93
CA GLU A 67 -16.66 -5.32 -5.42
C GLU A 67 -17.23 -4.04 -6.06
N LYS A 68 -16.46 -3.37 -6.93
CA LYS A 68 -16.78 -2.04 -7.47
C LYS A 68 -16.64 -1.99 -9.00
N SER A 69 -17.40 -1.11 -9.63
CA SER A 69 -17.19 -0.72 -11.04
C SER A 69 -15.98 0.21 -11.19
N LEU A 70 -15.49 0.39 -12.43
CA LEU A 70 -14.38 1.31 -12.72
C LEU A 70 -14.67 2.74 -12.24
N ASP A 71 -15.86 3.25 -12.51
CA ASP A 71 -16.24 4.62 -12.15
C ASP A 71 -16.27 4.79 -10.62
N GLU A 72 -16.86 3.85 -9.88
CA GLU A 72 -16.87 3.88 -8.42
C GLU A 72 -15.46 3.80 -7.81
N LEU A 73 -14.56 3.02 -8.41
CA LEU A 73 -13.14 2.97 -8.00
C LEU A 73 -12.43 4.31 -8.21
N PHE A 74 -12.76 5.02 -9.28
CA PHE A 74 -12.22 6.35 -9.57
C PHE A 74 -12.76 7.39 -8.59
N GLU A 75 -14.06 7.39 -8.33
CA GLU A 75 -14.68 8.33 -7.38
C GLU A 75 -14.20 8.10 -5.94
N GLU A 76 -13.99 6.84 -5.53
CA GLU A 76 -13.53 6.47 -4.19
C GLU A 76 -12.00 6.38 -4.05
N GLN A 77 -11.22 6.89 -4.99
CA GLN A 77 -9.75 6.78 -4.96
C GLN A 77 -9.14 7.28 -3.62
N SER A 78 -9.66 8.38 -3.08
CA SER A 78 -9.23 8.93 -1.78
C SER A 78 -9.56 8.00 -0.62
N HIS A 79 -10.76 7.40 -0.62
CA HIS A 79 -11.20 6.48 0.42
C HIS A 79 -10.39 5.18 0.39
N LEU A 80 -10.03 4.70 -0.81
CA LEU A 80 -9.13 3.57 -0.96
C LEU A 80 -7.73 3.86 -0.40
N ALA A 81 -7.21 5.07 -0.63
CA ALA A 81 -5.93 5.51 -0.06
C ALA A 81 -5.96 5.54 1.48
N ASP A 82 -7.03 6.09 2.07
CA ASP A 82 -7.22 6.09 3.53
C ASP A 82 -7.32 4.67 4.10
N ARG A 83 -7.97 3.77 3.39
CA ARG A 83 -8.07 2.36 3.79
C ARG A 83 -6.72 1.66 3.78
N ILE A 84 -5.91 1.89 2.74
CA ILE A 84 -4.52 1.37 2.66
C ILE A 84 -3.70 1.91 3.83
N LEU A 85 -3.80 3.21 4.12
CA LEU A 85 -3.07 3.84 5.24
C LEU A 85 -3.47 3.22 6.59
N ASN A 86 -4.78 3.04 6.82
CA ASN A 86 -5.31 2.49 8.07
C ASN A 86 -5.05 0.98 8.24
N GLU A 87 -5.02 0.19 7.18
CA GLU A 87 -4.79 -1.25 7.26
C GLU A 87 -3.29 -1.61 7.24
N ALA A 88 -2.46 -0.86 6.50
CA ALA A 88 -1.01 -1.10 6.43
C ALA A 88 -0.27 -0.47 7.63
N GLY A 89 -0.67 0.72 8.08
CA GLY A 89 0.01 1.44 9.17
C GLY A 89 0.18 0.65 10.48
N PRO A 90 -0.84 -0.08 10.99
CA PRO A 90 -0.72 -0.85 12.23
C PRO A 90 0.10 -2.14 12.08
N LYS A 91 0.14 -2.72 10.88
CA LYS A 91 0.84 -3.99 10.59
C LYS A 91 2.32 -3.81 10.28
N MET A 92 2.75 -2.57 10.07
CA MET A 92 4.14 -2.17 9.85
C MET A 92 4.82 -1.61 11.12
N LYS A 93 4.27 -1.89 12.31
CA LYS A 93 4.89 -1.57 13.60
C LYS A 93 5.84 -2.66 14.04
#